data_AF-A0A3M4W6B9-F1
#
_entry.id   AF-A0A3M4W6B9-F1
#
_cell.length_a   1.000
_cell.length_b   1.000
_cell.length_c   1.000
_cell.angle_alpha   90.00
_cell.angle_beta   90.00
_cell.angle_gamma   90.00
#
_symmetry.space_group_name_H-M   'P 1'
#
loop_
_entity.id
_entity.type
_entity.pdbx_description
1 polymer ?
#
loop_
_entity_poly.entity_id
_entity_poly.type
_entity_poly.pdbx_seq_one_letter_code
_entity_poly.pdbx_strand_id
1 'polypeptide(L)'
;MVTPPYGLRVRSLPSYSQEIWIGSSLLFLAAGTYYAYQSDSQDYVVVNPPQNQPTYSQAPAQNGYDPVSYPLNGQSPEQVELDRYQCYRWAVEQSGFDPANITSQPQAEVVDLYRRSMGACLAGRGYSVN
;
A
#
# COMPACT_ATOMS: atom_id res chain seq x y z
N MET A 1 12.35 -18.49 -6.35
CA MET A 1 12.16 -17.20 -7.04
C MET A 1 13.51 -16.71 -7.50
N VAL A 2 13.72 -16.59 -8.81
CA VAL A 2 14.93 -16.00 -9.39
C VAL A 2 14.61 -14.55 -9.67
N THR A 3 15.20 -13.64 -8.92
CA THR A 3 15.03 -12.20 -9.14
C THR A 3 16.01 -11.79 -10.24
N PRO A 4 15.55 -11.19 -11.35
CA PRO A 4 16.46 -10.70 -12.38
C PRO A 4 17.39 -9.62 -11.81
N PRO A 5 18.66 -9.57 -12.25
CA PRO A 5 19.60 -8.56 -11.78
C PRO A 5 19.14 -7.16 -12.19
N TYR A 6 19.36 -6.18 -11.31
CA TYR A 6 19.07 -4.78 -11.57
C TYR A 6 19.79 -4.27 -12.83
N GLY A 7 19.14 -3.42 -13.61
CA GLY A 7 19.67 -2.92 -14.88
C GLY A 7 19.54 -3.87 -16.07
N LEU A 8 18.93 -5.05 -15.89
CA LEU A 8 18.59 -5.95 -16.98
C LEU A 8 17.55 -5.28 -17.91
N ARG A 9 17.81 -5.34 -19.22
CA ARG A 9 16.95 -4.76 -20.25
C ARG A 9 16.16 -5.84 -20.94
N VAL A 10 14.88 -5.59 -21.17
CA VAL A 10 13.99 -6.47 -21.95
C VAL A 10 13.24 -5.65 -23.00
N ARG A 11 13.02 -6.25 -24.17
CA ARG A 11 12.33 -5.59 -25.30
C ARG A 11 10.82 -5.59 -25.17
N SER A 12 10.28 -6.50 -24.39
CA SER A 12 8.84 -6.71 -24.23
C SER A 12 8.55 -7.21 -22.83
N LEU A 13 7.46 -6.74 -22.25
CA LEU A 13 6.94 -7.24 -20.99
C LEU A 13 5.94 -8.38 -21.21
N PRO A 14 5.76 -9.27 -20.22
CA PRO A 14 4.70 -10.28 -20.25
C PRO A 14 3.33 -9.62 -20.33
N SER A 15 2.35 -10.31 -20.93
CA SER A 15 0.98 -9.77 -21.10
C SER A 15 0.24 -9.50 -19.79
N TYR A 16 0.70 -10.04 -18.66
CA TYR A 16 0.17 -9.77 -17.33
C TYR A 16 0.80 -8.54 -16.66
N SER A 17 1.67 -7.78 -17.35
CA SER A 17 2.29 -6.58 -16.79
C SER A 17 1.23 -5.51 -16.49
N GLN A 18 1.31 -4.92 -15.31
CA GLN A 18 0.42 -3.82 -14.90
C GLN A 18 1.11 -2.47 -15.06
N GLU A 19 0.42 -1.52 -15.69
CA GLU A 19 0.85 -0.12 -15.75
C GLU A 19 0.54 0.59 -14.44
N ILE A 20 1.54 1.27 -13.88
CA ILE A 20 1.41 2.03 -12.65
C ILE A 20 2.02 3.42 -12.86
N TRP A 21 1.24 4.45 -12.57
CA TRP A 21 1.73 5.82 -12.51
C TRP A 21 2.20 6.10 -11.10
N ILE A 22 3.47 6.48 -10.94
CA ILE A 22 4.00 6.87 -9.64
C ILE A 22 4.66 8.25 -9.74
N GLY A 23 4.01 9.24 -9.11
CA GLY A 23 4.31 10.65 -9.37
C GLY A 23 4.04 10.99 -10.84
N SER A 24 5.07 11.40 -11.57
CA SER A 24 5.03 11.67 -13.01
C SER A 24 5.66 10.56 -13.88
N SER A 25 6.10 9.46 -13.27
CA SER A 25 6.78 8.37 -13.97
C SER A 25 5.85 7.17 -14.19
N LEU A 26 5.72 6.73 -15.44
CA LEU A 26 5.04 5.48 -15.79
C LEU A 26 6.01 4.31 -15.57
N LEU A 27 5.61 3.37 -14.72
CA LEU A 27 6.32 2.12 -14.48
C LEU A 27 5.41 0.93 -14.81
N PHE A 28 6.04 -0.23 -14.99
CA PHE A 28 5.35 -1.48 -15.27
C PHE A 28 5.75 -2.52 -14.23
N LEU A 29 4.77 -3.21 -13.64
CA LEU A 29 4.99 -4.26 -12.66
C LEU A 29 4.74 -5.63 -13.30
N ALA A 30 5.74 -6.51 -13.27
CA ALA A 30 5.58 -7.89 -13.73
C ALA A 30 6.32 -8.86 -12.78
N ALA A 31 5.59 -9.83 -12.22
CA ALA A 31 6.13 -10.86 -11.31
C ALA A 31 6.95 -10.28 -10.14
N GLY A 32 6.50 -9.15 -9.57
CA GLY A 32 7.16 -8.47 -8.45
C GLY A 32 8.39 -7.64 -8.82
N THR A 33 8.66 -7.43 -10.11
CA THR A 33 9.77 -6.61 -10.61
C THR A 33 9.24 -5.34 -11.28
N TYR A 34 9.87 -4.21 -10.99
CA TYR A 34 9.53 -2.90 -11.58
C TYR A 34 10.37 -2.64 -12.83
N TYR A 35 9.70 -2.19 -13.89
CA TYR A 35 10.32 -1.84 -15.16
C TYR A 35 9.99 -0.40 -15.53
N ALA A 36 11.00 0.35 -15.97
CA ALA A 36 10.83 1.66 -16.58
C ALA A 36 11.03 1.55 -18.09
N TYR A 37 10.15 2.20 -18.86
CA TYR A 37 10.31 2.29 -20.31
C TYR A 37 11.31 3.38 -20.67
N GLN A 38 12.38 3.02 -21.37
CA GLN A 38 13.37 3.96 -21.88
C GLN A 38 13.05 4.28 -23.35
N SER A 39 12.60 5.50 -23.61
CA SER A 39 12.25 5.96 -24.98
C SER A 39 13.43 5.90 -25.94
N ASP A 40 14.64 6.22 -25.45
CA ASP A 40 15.84 6.36 -26.27
C ASP A 40 16.32 5.02 -26.85
N SER A 41 16.15 3.94 -26.08
CA SER A 41 16.53 2.58 -26.48
C SER A 41 15.34 1.69 -26.81
N GLN A 42 14.11 2.19 -26.62
CA GLN A 42 12.86 1.43 -26.75
C GLN A 42 12.86 0.11 -25.95
N ASP A 43 13.51 0.11 -24.79
CA ASP A 43 13.67 -1.06 -23.93
C ASP A 43 13.07 -0.78 -22.54
N TYR A 44 12.62 -1.85 -21.88
CA TYR A 44 12.24 -1.82 -20.48
C TYR A 44 13.42 -2.21 -19.61
N VAL A 45 13.74 -1.40 -18.60
CA VAL A 45 14.87 -1.66 -17.69
C VAL A 45 14.36 -1.99 -16.31
N VAL A 46 14.90 -3.05 -15.71
CA VAL A 46 14.66 -3.36 -14.29
C VAL A 46 15.23 -2.23 -13.46
N VAL A 47 14.33 -1.47 -12.84
CA VAL A 47 14.68 -0.37 -11.93
C VAL A 47 14.55 -0.84 -10.49
N ASN A 48 15.30 -0.20 -9.60
CA ASN A 48 14.97 -0.32 -8.18
C ASN A 48 13.55 0.22 -7.97
N PRO A 49 12.73 -0.44 -7.13
CA PRO A 49 11.50 0.17 -6.70
C PRO A 49 11.87 1.56 -6.12
N PRO A 50 11.18 2.61 -6.54
CA PRO A 50 11.46 3.96 -6.09
C PRO A 50 11.44 3.99 -4.56
N GLN A 51 12.61 4.14 -3.95
CA GLN A 51 12.78 3.99 -2.49
C GLN A 51 12.10 5.10 -1.69
N ASN A 52 11.72 6.19 -2.37
CA ASN A 52 10.94 7.31 -1.85
C ASN A 52 9.51 7.36 -2.41
N GLN A 53 9.00 6.24 -2.90
CA GLN A 53 7.58 6.06 -3.18
C GLN A 53 7.06 4.98 -2.24
N PRO A 54 5.81 5.07 -1.78
CA PRO A 54 5.25 4.00 -1.00
C PRO A 54 5.25 2.80 -1.93
N THR A 55 6.07 1.80 -1.62
CA THR A 55 5.71 0.45 -1.97
C THR A 55 4.24 0.33 -1.55
N TYR A 56 3.35 0.00 -2.48
CA TYR A 56 2.07 -0.59 -2.12
C TYR A 56 2.32 -2.00 -1.54
N SER A 57 3.31 -2.13 -0.64
CA SER A 57 3.15 -2.92 0.56
C SER A 57 1.71 -2.66 0.96
N GLN A 58 0.91 -3.73 1.00
CA GLN A 58 -0.15 -3.87 1.99
C GLN A 58 0.31 -3.03 3.17
N ALA A 59 -0.33 -1.88 3.47
CA ALA A 59 0.08 -1.15 4.66
C ALA A 59 0.01 -2.22 5.74
N PRO A 60 1.16 -2.71 6.28
CA PRO A 60 1.08 -3.83 7.19
C PRO A 60 0.14 -3.32 8.26
N ALA A 61 -0.86 -4.12 8.61
CA ALA A 61 -1.61 -3.86 9.81
C ALA A 61 -0.53 -3.80 10.90
N GLN A 62 -0.05 -2.58 11.23
CA GLN A 62 1.15 -2.38 12.06
C GLN A 62 0.96 -3.13 13.38
N ASN A 63 -0.31 -3.25 13.75
CA ASN A 63 -0.83 -4.23 14.67
C ASN A 63 -1.85 -5.07 13.88
N GLY A 64 -1.84 -6.41 13.96
CA GLY A 64 -2.71 -7.34 13.20
C GLY A 64 -4.24 -7.18 13.39
N TYR A 65 -4.65 -6.06 13.96
CA TYR A 65 -6.01 -5.61 14.16
C TYR A 65 -6.45 -4.62 13.09
N ASP A 66 -5.55 -3.85 12.49
CA ASP A 66 -5.94 -2.84 11.50
C ASP A 66 -6.44 -3.50 10.23
N PRO A 67 -7.49 -2.95 9.59
CA PRO A 67 -7.99 -3.47 8.33
C PRO A 67 -6.99 -3.19 7.21
N VAL A 68 -6.95 -4.08 6.21
CA VAL A 68 -6.06 -3.92 5.08
C VAL A 68 -6.68 -2.90 4.12
N SER A 69 -5.97 -1.80 3.87
CA SER A 69 -6.47 -0.69 3.05
C SER A 69 -5.53 -0.29 1.91
N TYR A 70 -6.11 0.10 0.77
CA TYR A 70 -5.38 0.54 -0.42
C TYR A 70 -5.89 1.90 -0.91
N PRO A 71 -5.01 2.88 -1.17
CA PRO A 71 -5.41 4.16 -1.74
C PRO A 71 -5.99 3.99 -3.15
N LEU A 72 -7.12 4.65 -3.45
CA LEU A 72 -7.78 4.60 -4.76
C LEU A 72 -7.59 5.86 -5.61
N ASN A 73 -7.22 6.99 -4.99
CA ASN A 73 -7.24 8.31 -5.62
C ASN A 73 -5.85 8.93 -5.79
N GLY A 74 -4.79 8.11 -5.79
CA GLY A 74 -3.40 8.59 -5.94
C GLY A 74 -2.90 9.37 -4.71
N GLN A 75 -3.38 9.03 -3.51
CA GLN A 75 -2.90 9.62 -2.25
C GLN A 75 -1.37 9.48 -2.13
N SER A 76 -0.68 10.55 -1.72
CA SER A 76 0.78 10.53 -1.48
C SER A 76 1.12 9.66 -0.27
N PRO A 77 2.34 9.11 -0.16
CA PRO A 77 2.75 8.36 1.04
C PRO A 77 2.52 9.13 2.35
N GLU A 78 2.77 10.43 2.37
CA GLU A 78 2.55 11.27 3.55
C GLU A 78 1.05 11.41 3.88
N GLN A 79 0.21 11.55 2.85
CA GLN A 79 -1.23 11.59 3.00
C GLN A 79 -1.77 10.25 3.53
N VAL A 80 -1.23 9.13 3.05
CA VAL A 80 -1.60 7.79 3.51
C VAL A 80 -1.30 7.60 4.99
N GLU A 81 -0.12 8.01 5.44
CA GLU A 81 0.25 7.91 6.85
C GLU A 81 -0.63 8.82 7.73
N LEU A 82 -0.90 10.05 7.26
CA LEU A 82 -1.77 10.99 7.96
C LEU A 82 -3.20 10.47 8.07
N ASP A 83 -3.77 9.98 6.97
CA ASP A 83 -5.12 9.41 6.93
C ASP A 83 -5.24 8.20 7.86
N ARG A 84 -4.24 7.30 7.80
CA ARG A 84 -4.16 6.12 8.66
C ARG A 84 -4.11 6.51 10.13
N TYR A 85 -3.26 7.46 10.51
CA TYR A 85 -3.16 7.92 11.90
C TYR A 85 -4.46 8.59 12.37
N GLN A 86 -5.09 9.42 11.54
CA GLN A 86 -6.37 10.05 11.89
C GLN A 86 -7.50 9.03 12.04
N CYS A 87 -7.58 8.05 11.12
CA CYS A 87 -8.57 6.99 11.19
C CYS A 87 -8.31 6.01 12.34
N TYR A 88 -7.05 5.76 12.67
CA TYR A 88 -6.65 5.03 13.87
C TYR A 88 -7.21 5.72 15.12
N ARG A 89 -6.94 7.02 15.29
CA ARG A 89 -7.39 7.80 16.45
C ARG A 89 -8.92 7.77 16.58
N TRP A 90 -9.62 7.91 15.45
CA TRP A 90 -11.07 7.82 15.42
C TRP A 90 -11.57 6.42 15.83
N ALA A 91 -10.96 5.35 15.31
CA ALA A 91 -11.33 3.98 15.65
C ALA A 91 -11.09 3.65 17.13
N VAL A 92 -10.00 4.15 17.73
CA VAL A 92 -9.74 4.04 19.17
C VAL A 92 -10.85 4.76 19.96
N GLU A 93 -11.25 5.95 19.55
CA GLU A 93 -12.32 6.71 20.20
C GLU A 93 -13.68 6.00 20.12
N GLN A 94 -14.00 5.39 18.97
CA GLN A 94 -15.26 4.66 18.78
C GLN A 94 -15.31 3.33 19.55
N SER A 95 -14.19 2.62 19.64
CA SER A 95 -14.14 1.26 20.20
C SER A 95 -13.66 1.17 21.65
N GLY A 96 -12.95 2.19 22.13
CA GLY A 96 -12.20 2.12 23.38
C GLY A 96 -11.00 1.15 23.33
N PHE A 97 -10.67 0.60 22.16
CA PHE A 97 -9.57 -0.35 21.96
C PHE A 97 -8.40 0.33 21.25
N ASP A 98 -7.24 0.34 21.92
CA ASP A 98 -5.97 0.82 21.38
C ASP A 98 -5.04 -0.38 21.10
N PRO A 99 -4.79 -0.74 19.82
CA PRO A 99 -3.95 -1.87 19.49
C PRO A 99 -2.44 -1.59 19.66
N ALA A 100 -2.02 -0.34 19.86
CA ALA A 100 -0.65 0.00 20.23
C ALA A 100 -0.38 -0.24 21.74
N ASN A 101 -1.43 -0.41 22.55
CA ASN A 101 -1.32 -0.63 23.99
C ASN A 101 -2.16 -1.83 24.47
N ILE A 102 -1.81 -3.02 23.99
CA ILE A 102 -2.46 -4.27 24.38
C ILE A 102 -1.75 -4.88 25.57
N THR A 103 -2.41 -4.91 26.72
CA THR A 103 -1.90 -5.50 27.97
C THR A 103 -2.52 -6.87 28.27
N SER A 104 -3.62 -7.21 27.62
CA SER A 104 -4.39 -8.45 27.81
C SER A 104 -5.18 -8.77 26.53
N GLN A 105 -5.63 -10.01 26.38
CA GLN A 105 -6.39 -10.41 25.20
C GLN A 105 -7.69 -9.58 25.09
N PRO A 106 -7.87 -8.80 24.01
CA PRO A 106 -9.02 -7.92 23.87
C PRO A 106 -10.30 -8.71 23.57
N GLN A 107 -11.44 -8.16 23.94
CA GLN A 107 -12.74 -8.74 23.58
C GLN A 107 -12.94 -8.67 22.06
N ALA A 108 -13.50 -9.71 21.47
CA ALA A 108 -13.72 -9.77 20.01
C ALA A 108 -14.59 -8.59 19.52
N GLU A 109 -15.60 -8.21 20.29
CA GLU A 109 -16.53 -7.12 19.93
C GLU A 109 -15.84 -5.75 19.81
N VAL A 110 -14.92 -5.41 20.73
CA VAL A 110 -14.19 -4.13 20.65
C VAL A 110 -13.20 -4.11 19.49
N VAL A 111 -12.59 -5.25 19.17
CA VAL A 111 -11.71 -5.41 18.01
C VAL A 111 -12.48 -5.27 16.71
N ASP A 112 -13.67 -5.88 16.62
CA ASP A 112 -14.51 -5.80 15.44
C ASP A 112 -15.04 -4.36 15.22
N LEU A 113 -15.43 -3.68 16.30
CA LEU A 113 -15.83 -2.27 16.25
C LEU A 113 -14.67 -1.37 15.81
N TYR A 114 -13.46 -1.62 16.32
CA TYR A 114 -12.24 -0.92 15.90
C TYR A 114 -12.00 -1.10 14.39
N ARG A 115 -12.01 -2.34 13.90
CA ARG A 115 -11.80 -2.67 12.48
C ARG A 115 -12.79 -1.99 11.56
N ARG A 116 -14.08 -2.06 11.90
CA ARG A 116 -15.16 -1.43 11.13
C ARG A 116 -15.04 0.09 11.13
N SER A 117 -14.71 0.69 12.27
CA SER A 117 -14.52 2.13 12.38
C SER A 117 -13.31 2.58 11.55
N MET A 118 -12.16 1.96 11.73
CA MET A 118 -10.97 2.31 10.95
C MET A 118 -11.23 2.15 9.44
N GLY A 119 -11.87 1.06 9.04
CA GLY A 119 -12.24 0.79 7.65
C GLY A 119 -13.23 1.82 7.08
N ALA A 120 -14.25 2.23 7.85
CA ALA A 120 -15.22 3.22 7.41
C ALA A 120 -14.59 4.61 7.21
N CYS A 121 -13.69 5.02 8.12
CA CYS A 121 -12.96 6.28 7.98
C CYS A 121 -12.06 6.29 6.73
N LEU A 122 -11.33 5.20 6.51
CA LEU A 122 -10.47 5.04 5.33
C LEU A 122 -11.31 4.99 4.04
N ALA A 123 -12.42 4.26 4.04
CA ALA A 123 -13.33 4.23 2.88
C ALA A 123 -13.83 5.63 2.50
N GLY A 124 -14.21 6.45 3.49
CA GLY A 124 -14.61 7.84 3.27
C GLY A 124 -13.52 8.75 2.70
N ARG A 125 -12.24 8.34 2.81
CA ARG A 125 -11.07 9.07 2.29
C ARG A 125 -10.56 8.52 0.95
N GLY A 126 -11.32 7.61 0.33
CA GLY A 126 -10.98 7.02 -0.96
C GLY A 126 -9.95 5.90 -0.85
N TYR A 127 -10.07 5.06 0.18
CA TYR A 127 -9.35 3.81 0.28
C TYR A 127 -10.30 2.63 0.03
N SER A 128 -9.83 1.60 -0.66
CA SER A 128 -10.46 0.28 -0.66
C SER A 128 -10.03 -0.45 0.61
N VAL A 129 -10.97 -1.08 1.30
CA VAL A 129 -10.72 -1.82 2.55
C VAL A 129 -11.20 -3.26 2.37
N ASN A 130 -10.37 -4.24 2.76
CA ASN A 130 -10.66 -5.68 2.72
C ASN A 130 -10.58 -6.32 4.11
#